data_AF-A0A6N9VG16-F1
#
_entry.id   AF-A0A6N9VG16-F1
#
_cell.length_a   1.000
_cell.length_b   1.000
_cell.length_c   1.000
_cell.angle_alpha   90.00
_cell.angle_beta   90.00
_cell.angle_gamma   90.00
#
_symmetry.space_group_name_H-M   'P 1'
#
loop_
_entity.id
_entity.type
_entity.pdbx_description
1 polymer ?
#
loop_
_entity_poly.entity_id
_entity_poly.type
_entity_poly.pdbx_seq_one_letter_code
_entity_poly.pdbx_strand_id
1 'polypeptide(L)'
;PLTLVTEVGGAQDRLALDGLEQTLRQTDGVADVTPVVLNEDSDTALLTVVPTSSPQSEETSALVDRLRSDVLPRAEAGTGLDLQVGGVTAAYDDFA
;
A
#
# COMPACT_ATOMS: atom_id res chain seq x y z
N PRO A 1 2.21 -7.00 9.25
CA PRO A 1 1.89 -6.76 7.83
C PRO A 1 1.08 -5.46 7.72
N LEU A 2 1.22 -4.77 6.60
CA LEU A 2 0.45 -3.57 6.26
C LEU A 2 -0.53 -3.93 5.14
N THR A 3 -1.75 -3.42 5.21
CA THR A 3 -2.76 -3.62 4.18
C THR A 3 -2.95 -2.33 3.41
N LEU A 4 -2.92 -2.40 2.08
CA LEU A 4 -3.25 -1.29 1.19
C LEU A 4 -4.60 -1.58 0.54
N VAL A 5 -5.49 -0.59 0.53
CA VAL A 5 -6.83 -0.70 -0.07
C VAL A 5 -7.12 0.56 -0.89
N THR A 6 -7.78 0.41 -2.03
CA THR A 6 -8.28 1.52 -2.87
C THR A 6 -9.49 1.08 -3.67
N GLU A 7 -10.34 2.03 -4.03
CA GLU A 7 -11.34 1.86 -5.09
C GLU A 7 -10.66 1.85 -6.48
N VAL A 8 -11.29 1.21 -7.45
CA VAL A 8 -10.81 1.02 -8.83
C VAL A 8 -11.91 1.40 -9.81
N GLY A 9 -11.75 2.53 -10.49
CA GLY A 9 -12.74 3.09 -11.39
C GLY A 9 -12.59 2.70 -12.86
N GLY A 10 -11.44 2.14 -13.28
CA GLY A 10 -11.24 1.77 -14.67
C GLY A 10 -9.88 1.15 -15.02
N ALA A 11 -9.62 1.03 -16.33
CA ALA A 11 -8.40 0.39 -16.84
C ALA A 11 -7.11 1.15 -16.45
N GLN A 12 -7.19 2.48 -16.36
CA GLN A 12 -6.05 3.31 -15.95
C GLN A 12 -5.63 3.01 -14.50
N ASP A 13 -6.59 2.83 -13.60
CA ASP A 13 -6.34 2.51 -12.19
C ASP A 13 -5.71 1.12 -12.04
N ARG A 14 -6.16 0.14 -12.84
CA ARG A 14 -5.55 -1.20 -12.87
C ARG A 14 -4.10 -1.17 -13.32
N LEU A 15 -3.78 -0.41 -14.37
CA LEU A 15 -2.40 -0.22 -14.81
C LEU A 15 -1.53 0.49 -13.76
N ALA A 16 -2.11 1.45 -13.03
CA ALA A 16 -1.42 2.11 -11.93
C ALA A 16 -1.14 1.15 -10.76
N LEU A 17 -2.08 0.25 -10.44
CA LEU A 17 -1.90 -0.79 -9.42
C LEU A 17 -0.77 -1.79 -9.77
N ASP A 18 -0.67 -2.20 -11.03
CA ASP A 18 0.42 -3.07 -11.50
C ASP A 18 1.79 -2.38 -11.31
N GLY A 19 1.87 -1.07 -11.63
CA GLY A 19 3.07 -0.26 -11.40
C GLY A 19 3.37 -0.04 -9.90
N LEU A 20 2.33 0.10 -9.08
CA LEU A 20 2.45 0.22 -7.63
C LEU A 20 3.05 -1.04 -7.02
N GLU A 21 2.62 -2.23 -7.41
CA GLU A 21 3.18 -3.49 -6.89
C GLU A 21 4.71 -3.53 -7.10
N GLN A 22 5.18 -3.20 -8.30
CA GLN A 22 6.61 -3.17 -8.61
C GLN A 22 7.37 -2.11 -7.80
N THR A 23 6.75 -0.95 -7.59
CA THR A 23 7.33 0.14 -6.81
C THR A 23 7.46 -0.24 -5.33
N LEU A 24 6.43 -0.86 -4.76
CA LEU A 24 6.43 -1.32 -3.37
C LEU A 24 7.51 -2.38 -3.14
N ARG A 25 7.68 -3.33 -4.07
CA ARG A 25 8.74 -4.35 -3.98
C ARG A 25 10.16 -3.76 -3.98
N GLN A 26 10.34 -2.55 -4.51
CA GLN A 26 11.62 -1.84 -4.56
C GLN A 26 11.76 -0.78 -3.45
N THR A 27 10.74 -0.59 -2.63
CA THR A 27 10.76 0.38 -1.52
C THR A 27 11.56 -0.18 -0.36
N ASP A 28 12.53 0.58 0.17
CA ASP A 28 13.31 0.12 1.33
C ASP A 28 12.40 -0.20 2.52
N GLY A 29 12.74 -1.26 3.24
CA GLY A 29 11.96 -1.75 4.37
C GLY A 29 10.84 -2.70 3.98
N VAL A 30 10.57 -2.90 2.68
CA VAL A 30 9.63 -3.92 2.19
C VAL A 30 10.38 -5.23 1.93
N ALA A 31 9.93 -6.29 2.58
CA ALA A 31 10.44 -7.66 2.38
C ALA A 31 9.69 -8.37 1.24
N ASP A 32 8.37 -8.20 1.18
CA ASP A 32 7.53 -8.78 0.14
C ASP A 32 6.23 -7.98 -0.03
N VAL A 33 5.58 -8.17 -1.17
CA VAL A 33 4.27 -7.62 -1.52
C VAL A 33 3.43 -8.73 -2.13
N THR A 34 2.19 -8.89 -1.70
CA THR A 34 1.28 -9.84 -2.36
C THR A 34 0.81 -9.28 -3.69
N PRO A 35 0.47 -10.13 -4.68
CA PRO A 35 -0.24 -9.70 -5.87
C PRO A 35 -1.52 -8.93 -5.52
N VAL A 36 -1.95 -8.05 -6.42
CA VAL A 36 -3.23 -7.34 -6.29
C VAL A 36 -4.38 -8.33 -6.28
N VAL A 37 -5.23 -8.24 -5.26
CA VAL A 37 -6.49 -8.99 -5.17
C VAL A 37 -7.64 -8.01 -5.37
N LEU A 38 -8.52 -8.32 -6.31
CA LEU A 38 -9.77 -7.59 -6.51
C LEU A 38 -10.92 -8.28 -5.77
N ASN A 39 -11.89 -7.51 -5.31
CA ASN A 39 -13.17 -8.04 -4.84
C ASN A 39 -14.01 -8.60 -6.02
N GLU A 40 -15.17 -9.19 -5.70
CA GLU A 40 -16.06 -9.81 -6.69
C GLU A 40 -16.53 -8.83 -7.76
N ASP A 41 -16.83 -7.58 -7.37
CA ASP A 41 -17.28 -6.52 -8.27
C ASP A 41 -16.13 -5.87 -9.06
N SER A 42 -14.87 -6.21 -8.74
CA SER A 42 -13.65 -5.67 -9.36
C SER A 42 -13.53 -4.14 -9.28
N ASP A 43 -14.10 -3.55 -8.23
CA ASP A 43 -14.10 -2.12 -7.93
C ASP A 43 -13.25 -1.77 -6.70
N THR A 44 -12.72 -2.78 -6.00
CA THR A 44 -11.86 -2.59 -4.83
C THR A 44 -10.63 -3.48 -4.96
N ALA A 45 -9.46 -2.89 -4.77
CA ALA A 45 -8.17 -3.59 -4.78
C ALA A 45 -7.59 -3.68 -3.37
N LEU A 46 -6.97 -4.81 -3.08
CA LEU A 46 -6.24 -5.08 -1.85
C LEU A 46 -4.84 -5.60 -2.17
N LEU A 47 -3.84 -5.05 -1.48
CA LEU A 47 -2.48 -5.58 -1.44
C LEU A 47 -2.00 -5.68 0.01
N THR A 48 -1.12 -6.63 0.28
CA THR A 48 -0.43 -6.75 1.57
C THR A 48 1.05 -6.49 1.38
N VAL A 49 1.58 -5.55 2.16
CA VAL A 49 3.01 -5.26 2.25
C VAL A 49 3.55 -5.92 3.51
N VAL A 50 4.64 -6.66 3.38
CA VAL A 50 5.35 -7.32 4.48
C VAL A 50 6.62 -6.52 4.77
N PRO A 51 6.71 -5.83 5.92
CA PRO A 51 7.94 -5.14 6.31
C PRO A 51 9.09 -6.11 6.61
N THR A 52 10.34 -5.68 6.44
CA THR A 52 11.53 -6.43 6.87
C THR A 52 11.69 -6.47 8.40
N SER A 53 11.10 -5.50 9.09
CA SER A 53 11.22 -5.26 10.53
C SER A 53 9.97 -5.72 11.30
N SER A 54 10.05 -5.70 12.63
CA SER A 54 8.94 -6.12 13.49
C SER A 54 7.81 -5.06 13.54
N PRO A 55 6.54 -5.45 13.73
CA PRO A 55 5.41 -4.52 13.79
C PRO A 55 5.57 -3.33 14.74
N GLN A 56 6.29 -3.50 15.84
CA GLN A 56 6.48 -2.52 16.91
C GLN A 56 7.79 -1.72 16.81
N SER A 57 8.56 -1.93 15.74
CA SER A 57 9.82 -1.23 15.53
C SER A 57 9.59 0.13 14.89
N GLU A 58 10.42 1.11 15.27
CA GLU A 58 10.45 2.44 14.66
C GLU A 58 10.70 2.36 13.14
N GLU A 59 11.43 1.35 12.69
CA GLU A 59 11.70 1.09 11.27
C GLU A 59 10.40 0.79 10.49
N THR A 60 9.46 0.08 11.10
CA THR A 60 8.15 -0.18 10.47
C THR A 60 7.28 1.08 10.47
N SER A 61 7.29 1.87 11.54
CA SER A 61 6.57 3.15 11.57
C SER A 61 7.10 4.11 10.50
N ALA A 62 8.42 4.19 10.34
CA ALA A 62 9.05 4.97 9.28
C ALA A 62 8.69 4.46 7.87
N LEU A 63 8.45 3.16 7.69
CA LEU A 63 7.92 2.61 6.44
C LEU A 63 6.47 3.06 6.20
N VAL A 64 5.60 3.02 7.22
CA VAL A 64 4.22 3.51 7.12
C VAL A 64 4.19 4.98 6.69
N ASP A 65 5.00 5.82 7.32
CA ASP A 65 5.11 7.24 6.98
C ASP A 65 5.59 7.45 5.54
N ARG A 66 6.61 6.72 5.10
CA ARG A 66 7.11 6.77 3.73
C ARG A 66 6.06 6.35 2.72
N LEU A 67 5.30 5.30 3.01
CA LEU A 67 4.22 4.87 2.12
C LEU A 67 3.21 6.00 1.93
N ARG A 68 2.74 6.60 3.03
CA ARG A 68 1.72 7.66 3.03
C ARG A 68 2.19 8.97 2.40
N SER A 69 3.45 9.35 2.63
CA SER A 69 3.94 10.68 2.23
C SER A 69 4.64 10.70 0.87
N ASP A 70 5.23 9.58 0.44
CA ASP A 70 6.11 9.54 -0.72
C ASP A 70 5.68 8.55 -1.80
N VAL A 71 5.31 7.33 -1.41
CA VAL A 71 5.11 6.24 -2.37
C VAL A 71 3.71 6.29 -2.96
N LEU A 72 2.68 6.30 -2.11
CA LEU A 72 1.29 6.22 -2.55
C LEU A 72 0.85 7.49 -3.32
N PRO A 73 1.18 8.73 -2.88
CA PRO A 73 0.79 9.93 -3.64
C PRO A 73 1.33 9.97 -5.07
N ARG A 74 2.48 9.34 -5.33
CA ARG A 74 3.04 9.23 -6.68
C ARG A 74 2.28 8.23 -7.56
N ALA A 75 1.75 7.17 -6.96
CA ALA A 75 0.92 6.19 -7.66
C ALA A 75 -0.50 6.73 -7.93
N GLU A 76 -1.02 7.57 -7.03
CA GLU A 76 -2.32 8.23 -7.19
C GLU A 76 -2.29 9.33 -8.25
N ALA A 77 -1.14 10.00 -8.41
CA ALA A 77 -1.00 11.16 -9.29
C ALA A 77 -1.48 10.90 -10.72
N GLY A 78 -2.54 11.59 -11.11
CA GLY A 78 -3.13 11.47 -12.45
C GLY A 78 -4.05 10.27 -12.65
N THR A 79 -4.39 9.54 -11.58
CA THR A 79 -5.32 8.40 -11.56
C THR A 79 -6.56 8.72 -10.72
N GLY A 80 -7.52 7.79 -10.63
CA GLY A 80 -8.64 7.87 -9.71
C GLY A 80 -8.40 7.17 -8.38
N LEU A 81 -7.19 6.65 -8.12
CA LEU A 81 -6.88 5.89 -6.92
C LEU A 81 -6.87 6.78 -5.67
N ASP A 82 -7.32 6.21 -4.56
CA ASP A 82 -7.24 6.75 -3.20
C ASP A 82 -6.76 5.62 -2.28
N LEU A 83 -5.44 5.52 -2.11
CA LEU A 83 -4.76 4.41 -1.47
C LEU A 83 -4.67 4.62 0.04
N GLN A 84 -5.31 3.73 0.78
CA GLN A 84 -5.36 3.75 2.23
C GLN A 84 -4.41 2.71 2.82
N VAL A 85 -3.60 3.12 3.80
CA VAL A 85 -2.71 2.23 4.57
C VAL A 85 -3.38 1.85 5.88
N GLY A 86 -3.57 0.55 6.08
CA GLY A 86 -4.13 -0.02 7.31
C GLY A 86 -3.41 -1.29 7.78
N GLY A 87 -4.13 -2.09 8.56
CA GLY A 87 -3.59 -3.23 9.28
C GLY A 87 -3.18 -2.88 10.72
N VAL A 88 -2.95 -3.91 11.54
CA VAL A 88 -2.71 -3.75 12.99
C VAL A 88 -1.52 -2.83 13.27
N THR A 89 -0.46 -2.91 12.47
CA THR A 89 0.73 -2.07 12.64
C THR A 89 0.42 -0.59 12.36
N ALA A 90 -0.17 -0.28 11.21
CA ALA A 90 -0.55 1.09 10.87
C ALA A 90 -1.54 1.66 11.90
N ALA A 91 -2.47 0.83 12.39
CA ALA A 91 -3.39 1.24 13.45
C ALA A 91 -2.67 1.60 14.76
N TYR A 92 -1.61 0.88 15.16
CA TYR A 92 -0.83 1.27 16.34
C TYR A 92 -0.15 2.63 16.15
N ASP A 93 0.40 2.90 14.97
CA ASP A 93 1.00 4.20 14.65
C ASP A 93 -0.04 5.34 14.67
N ASP A 94 -1.27 5.07 14.23
CA ASP A 94 -2.34 6.09 14.15
C ASP A 94 -2.89 6.55 15.51
N PHE A 95 -2.67 5.77 16.59
CA PHE A 95 -3.18 6.06 17.93
C PHE A 95 -2.08 6.34 18.97
N ALA A 96 -0.81 6.39 18.56
CA ALA A 96 0.34 6.72 19.41
C ALA A 96 0.64 8.23 19.40
#